data_AF-X1IQC0-F1
#
_entry.id   AF-X1IQC0-F1
#
_cell.length_a   1.000
_cell.length_b   1.000
_cell.length_c   1.000
_cell.angle_alpha   90.00
_cell.angle_beta   90.00
_cell.angle_gamma   90.00
#
_symmetry.space_group_name_H-M   'P 1'
#
loop_
_entity.id
_entity.type
_entity.pdbx_description
1 polymer ?
#
loop_
_entity_poly.entity_id
_entity_poly.type
_entity_poly.pdbx_seq_one_letter_code
_entity_poly.pdbx_strand_id
1 'polypeptide(L)'
;VTAFGIMGLLSIDLNIGTIMVASIAIGAGIDYTIHYISRYKNELKRKSKINAMKTTLTGTGRAIVFNSVSVAAGVFVLGFSEIQMMAVFGKLIGSVMLLSVIYTLTLLPILLNSIKLKEEGKK
;
A
#
# COMPACT_ATOMS: atom_id res chain seq x y z
N VAL A 1 -3.03 -1.26 -11.23
CA VAL A 1 -3.54 -2.36 -12.09
C VAL A 1 -4.73 -3.07 -11.44
N THR A 2 -4.58 -3.68 -10.26
CA THR A 2 -5.64 -4.46 -9.61
C THR A 2 -6.95 -3.68 -9.41
N ALA A 3 -6.88 -2.42 -8.97
CA ALA A 3 -8.05 -1.57 -8.79
C ALA A 3 -8.89 -1.43 -10.07
N PHE A 4 -8.23 -1.11 -11.19
CA PHE A 4 -8.90 -1.02 -12.50
C PHE A 4 -9.39 -2.37 -13.01
N GLY A 5 -8.68 -3.46 -12.72
CA GLY A 5 -9.16 -4.82 -13.04
C GLY A 5 -10.46 -5.15 -12.31
N ILE A 6 -10.53 -4.84 -11.01
CA ILE A 6 -11.76 -5.01 -10.21
C ILE A 6 -12.89 -4.13 -10.74
N MET A 7 -12.59 -2.88 -11.11
CA MET A 7 -13.59 -1.99 -11.72
C MET A 7 -14.16 -2.56 -13.02
N GLY A 8 -13.31 -3.10 -13.89
CA GLY A 8 -13.76 -3.74 -15.14
C GLY A 8 -14.65 -4.96 -14.90
N LEU A 9 -14.32 -5.78 -13.90
CA LEU A 9 -15.13 -6.94 -13.51
C LEU A 9 -16.48 -6.55 -12.90
N LEU A 10 -16.54 -5.42 -12.19
CA LEU A 10 -17.76 -4.91 -11.55
C LEU A 10 -18.54 -3.91 -12.43
N SER A 11 -18.12 -3.71 -13.69
CA SER A 11 -18.71 -2.74 -14.62
C SER A 11 -18.82 -1.33 -14.05
N ILE A 12 -17.79 -0.88 -13.32
CA ILE A 12 -17.71 0.49 -12.78
C ILE A 12 -17.13 1.42 -13.86
N ASP A 13 -17.90 2.43 -14.23
CA ASP A 13 -17.49 3.41 -15.25
C ASP A 13 -16.27 4.24 -14.81
N LEU A 14 -15.39 4.51 -15.79
CA LEU A 14 -14.30 5.47 -15.64
C LEU A 14 -14.82 6.89 -15.75
N ASN A 15 -14.70 7.64 -14.66
CA ASN A 15 -15.02 9.06 -14.58
C ASN A 15 -13.94 9.84 -13.81
N ILE A 16 -14.10 11.16 -13.73
CA ILE A 16 -13.16 12.06 -13.04
C ILE A 16 -12.87 11.60 -11.60
N GLY A 17 -13.90 11.14 -10.86
CA GLY A 17 -13.75 10.60 -9.52
C GLY A 17 -12.82 9.38 -9.48
N THR A 18 -13.03 8.40 -10.36
CA THR A 18 -12.20 7.19 -10.43
C THR A 18 -10.76 7.46 -10.87
N ILE A 19 -10.52 8.49 -11.67
CA ILE A 19 -9.16 8.92 -12.05
C ILE A 19 -8.42 9.48 -10.83
N MET A 20 -9.10 10.27 -9.98
CA MET A 20 -8.50 10.75 -8.73
C MET A 20 -8.14 9.62 -7.77
N VAL A 21 -8.95 8.56 -7.71
CA VAL A 21 -8.63 7.34 -6.93
C VAL A 21 -7.28 6.77 -7.34
N ALA A 22 -6.96 6.77 -8.64
CA ALA A 22 -5.70 6.23 -9.14
C ALA A 22 -4.48 7.01 -8.66
N SER A 23 -4.57 8.34 -8.64
CA SER A 23 -3.51 9.20 -8.09
C SER A 23 -3.29 8.95 -6.60
N ILE A 24 -4.37 8.82 -5.83
CA ILE A 24 -4.32 8.51 -4.39
C ILE A 24 -3.74 7.11 -4.17
N ALA A 25 -4.11 6.13 -4.99
CA ALA A 25 -3.57 4.77 -4.95
C ALA A 25 -2.04 4.75 -5.03
N ILE A 26 -1.50 5.52 -5.98
CA ILE A 26 -0.06 5.62 -6.20
C ILE A 26 0.60 6.28 -4.99
N GLY A 27 0.04 7.40 -4.50
CA GLY A 27 0.57 8.11 -3.33
C GLY A 27 0.63 7.23 -2.08
N ALA A 28 -0.49 6.58 -1.72
CA ALA A 28 -0.57 5.70 -0.56
C ALA A 28 0.39 4.50 -0.69
N GLY A 29 0.48 3.88 -1.87
CA GLY A 29 1.37 2.74 -2.07
C GLY A 29 2.85 3.09 -2.04
N ILE A 30 3.23 4.26 -2.54
CA ILE A 30 4.60 4.77 -2.42
C ILE A 30 4.94 5.03 -0.96
N ASP A 31 4.05 5.68 -0.21
CA ASP A 31 4.27 6.00 1.22
C ASP A 31 4.57 4.74 2.05
N TYR A 32 3.69 3.73 1.98
CA TYR A 32 3.87 2.48 2.73
C TYR A 32 5.16 1.75 2.34
N THR A 33 5.49 1.77 1.04
CA THR A 33 6.69 1.13 0.52
C THR A 33 7.96 1.85 0.99
N ILE A 34 7.97 3.19 1.01
CA ILE A 34 9.09 3.99 1.52
C ILE A 34 9.32 3.69 3.00
N HIS A 35 8.27 3.71 3.82
CA HIS A 35 8.37 3.39 5.24
C HIS A 35 8.94 1.98 5.47
N TYR A 36 8.46 0.99 4.71
CA TYR A 36 8.94 -0.39 4.79
C TYR A 36 10.42 -0.52 4.38
N ILE A 37 10.78 -0.01 3.20
CA ILE A 37 12.15 -0.10 2.65
C ILE A 37 13.15 0.64 3.56
N SER A 38 12.79 1.84 4.05
CA SER A 38 13.66 2.62 4.94
C SER A 38 13.99 1.83 6.20
N ARG A 39 12.98 1.23 6.85
CA ARG A 39 13.23 0.38 8.03
C ARG A 39 14.05 -0.85 7.67
N TYR A 40 13.71 -1.53 6.58
CA TYR A 40 14.43 -2.72 6.13
C TYR A 40 15.91 -2.43 5.83
N LYS A 41 16.24 -1.34 5.12
CA LYS A 41 17.63 -0.91 4.89
C LYS A 41 18.36 -0.63 6.21
N ASN A 42 17.68 -0.03 7.19
CA ASN A 42 18.28 0.22 8.51
C ASN A 42 18.55 -1.07 9.29
N GLU A 43 17.65 -2.06 9.22
CA GLU A 43 17.85 -3.37 9.86
C GLU A 43 18.93 -4.20 9.16
N LEU A 44 19.05 -4.12 7.83
CA LEU A 44 20.08 -4.82 7.05
C LEU A 44 21.51 -4.44 7.45
N LYS A 45 21.72 -3.22 7.95
CA LYS A 45 23.03 -2.78 8.47
C LYS A 45 23.48 -3.57 9.71
N ARG A 46 22.55 -4.23 10.40
CA ARG A 46 22.78 -4.87 11.72
C ARG A 46 22.41 -6.36 11.75
N LYS A 47 21.69 -6.86 10.76
CA LYS A 47 21.08 -8.20 10.77
C LYS A 47 21.18 -8.86 9.39
N SER A 48 21.12 -10.20 9.37
CA SER A 48 20.96 -10.96 8.12
C SER A 48 19.66 -10.57 7.40
N LYS A 49 19.61 -10.79 6.09
CA LYS A 49 18.47 -10.45 5.22
C LYS A 49 17.12 -10.90 5.79
N ILE A 50 17.04 -12.16 6.22
CA ILE A 50 15.82 -12.77 6.78
C ILE A 50 15.44 -12.11 8.11
N ASN A 51 16.41 -11.89 9.00
CA ASN A 51 16.15 -11.29 10.32
C ASN A 51 15.79 -9.80 10.22
N ALA A 52 16.39 -9.07 9.28
CA ALA A 52 16.03 -7.70 8.96
C ALA A 52 14.57 -7.63 8.46
N MET A 53 14.19 -8.52 7.55
CA MET A 53 12.83 -8.61 7.04
C MET A 53 11.81 -8.91 8.13
N LYS A 54 12.09 -9.92 8.98
CA LYS A 54 11.23 -10.29 10.12
C LYS A 54 11.07 -9.14 11.11
N THR A 55 12.14 -8.41 11.41
CA THR A 55 12.08 -7.25 12.31
C THR A 55 11.26 -6.12 11.70
N THR A 56 11.47 -5.80 10.42
CA THR A 56 10.69 -4.77 9.74
C THR A 56 9.21 -5.11 9.72
N LEU A 57 8.86 -6.37 9.41
CA LEU A 57 7.46 -6.81 9.35
C LEU A 57 6.77 -6.73 10.73
N THR A 58 7.46 -7.14 11.79
CA THR A 58 6.90 -7.15 13.16
C THR A 58 6.90 -5.79 13.84
N GLY A 59 7.79 -4.89 13.44
CA GLY A 59 7.84 -3.50 13.90
C GLY A 59 7.05 -2.56 13.00
N THR A 60 7.72 -1.98 12.00
CA THR A 60 7.13 -0.99 11.09
C THR A 60 5.97 -1.54 10.27
N GLY A 61 5.98 -2.83 9.91
CA GLY A 61 4.87 -3.47 9.21
C GLY A 61 3.56 -3.38 10.00
N ARG A 62 3.57 -3.59 11.32
CA ARG A 62 2.38 -3.41 12.16
C ARG A 62 1.89 -1.97 12.18
N ALA A 63 2.80 -1.00 12.23
CA ALA A 63 2.46 0.42 12.18
C ALA A 63 1.80 0.80 10.85
N ILE A 64 2.31 0.26 9.73
CA ILE A 64 1.72 0.46 8.38
C ILE A 64 0.30 -0.12 8.33
N VAL A 65 0.07 -1.33 8.87
CA VAL A 65 -1.28 -1.92 8.94
C VAL A 65 -2.21 -1.00 9.73
N PHE A 66 -1.82 -0.60 10.93
CA PHE A 66 -2.67 0.22 11.79
C PHE A 66 -3.03 1.56 11.13
N ASN A 67 -2.04 2.24 10.52
CA ASN A 67 -2.26 3.47 9.77
C ASN A 67 -3.26 3.25 8.62
N SER A 68 -2.98 2.27 7.75
CA SER A 68 -3.82 2.02 6.58
C SER A 68 -5.25 1.64 6.93
N VAL A 69 -5.47 0.81 7.95
CA VAL A 69 -6.81 0.44 8.40
C VAL A 69 -7.53 1.65 8.98
N SER A 70 -6.85 2.47 9.77
CA SER A 70 -7.45 3.69 10.36
C SER A 70 -7.87 4.68 9.28
N VAL A 71 -6.99 4.95 8.29
CA VAL A 71 -7.31 5.88 7.21
C VAL A 71 -8.37 5.30 6.27
N ALA A 72 -8.27 4.02 5.91
CA ALA A 72 -9.27 3.34 5.09
C ALA A 72 -10.65 3.39 5.76
N ALA A 73 -10.74 3.14 7.07
CA ALA A 73 -11.98 3.25 7.82
C ALA A 73 -12.56 4.67 7.76
N GLY A 74 -11.73 5.70 7.95
CA GLY A 74 -12.17 7.10 7.82
C GLY A 74 -12.70 7.44 6.43
N VAL A 75 -12.02 6.97 5.38
CA VAL A 75 -12.45 7.21 3.99
C VAL A 75 -13.69 6.39 3.63
N PHE A 76 -13.85 5.18 4.18
CA PHE A 76 -15.04 4.36 3.98
C PHE A 76 -16.33 4.99 4.50
N VAL A 77 -16.25 5.93 5.45
CA VAL A 77 -17.41 6.72 5.90
C VAL A 77 -18.07 7.45 4.72
N LEU A 78 -17.28 7.93 3.76
CA LEU A 78 -17.80 8.56 2.54
C LEU A 78 -18.65 7.59 1.70
N GLY A 79 -18.41 6.28 1.84
CA GLY A 79 -19.18 5.20 1.23
C GLY A 79 -20.67 5.17 1.59
N PHE A 80 -21.06 5.84 2.67
CA PHE A 80 -22.44 5.97 3.13
C PHE A 80 -23.11 7.28 2.69
N SER A 81 -22.43 8.09 1.87
CA SER A 81 -23.00 9.33 1.34
C SER A 81 -24.19 9.07 0.40
N GLU A 82 -25.21 9.92 0.46
CA GLU A 82 -26.32 9.94 -0.51
C GLU A 82 -25.87 10.41 -1.90
N ILE A 83 -24.74 11.13 -1.97
CA ILE A 83 -24.13 11.52 -3.24
C ILE A 83 -23.39 10.30 -3.81
N GLN A 84 -23.97 9.68 -4.84
CA GLN A 84 -23.46 8.44 -5.45
C GLN A 84 -21.97 8.53 -5.84
N MET A 85 -21.52 9.68 -6.36
CA MET A 85 -20.11 9.90 -6.68
C MET A 85 -19.20 9.77 -5.44
N MET A 86 -19.59 10.36 -4.31
CA MET A 86 -18.83 10.30 -3.05
C MET A 86 -18.84 8.89 -2.46
N ALA A 87 -19.99 8.20 -2.55
CA ALA A 87 -20.12 6.83 -2.08
C ALA A 87 -19.20 5.85 -2.82
N VAL A 88 -19.17 5.92 -4.15
CA VAL A 88 -18.28 5.09 -4.98
C VAL A 88 -16.82 5.46 -4.73
N PHE A 89 -16.51 6.75 -4.66
CA PHE A 89 -15.16 7.26 -4.39
C PHE A 89 -14.59 6.75 -3.06
N GLY A 90 -15.35 6.88 -1.96
CA GLY A 90 -14.94 6.40 -0.64
C GLY A 90 -14.67 4.90 -0.61
N LYS A 91 -15.57 4.11 -1.22
CA LYS A 91 -15.43 2.64 -1.31
C LYS A 91 -14.19 2.23 -2.10
N LEU A 92 -13.92 2.90 -3.22
CA LEU A 92 -12.77 2.59 -4.07
C LEU A 92 -11.44 2.93 -3.36
N ILE A 93 -11.33 4.12 -2.77
CA ILE A 93 -10.08 4.51 -2.08
C ILE A 93 -9.81 3.60 -0.89
N GLY A 94 -10.79 3.38 -0.02
CA GLY A 94 -10.62 2.51 1.15
C GLY A 94 -10.14 1.11 0.72
N SER A 95 -10.74 0.54 -0.32
CA SER A 95 -10.35 -0.76 -0.85
C SER A 95 -8.92 -0.77 -1.40
N VAL A 96 -8.55 0.27 -2.15
CA VAL A 96 -7.21 0.42 -2.74
C VAL A 96 -6.13 0.58 -1.66
N MET A 97 -6.39 1.34 -0.61
CA MET A 97 -5.44 1.52 0.49
C MET A 97 -5.16 0.18 1.21
N LEU A 98 -6.21 -0.62 1.44
CA LEU A 98 -6.08 -1.94 2.03
C LEU A 98 -5.29 -2.89 1.12
N LEU A 99 -5.61 -2.92 -0.18
CA LEU A 99 -4.86 -3.69 -1.17
C LEU A 99 -3.39 -3.27 -1.23
N SER A 100 -3.12 -1.97 -1.13
CA SER A 100 -1.76 -1.46 -1.15
C SER A 100 -0.93 -1.98 0.01
N VAL A 101 -1.49 -2.03 1.22
CA VAL A 101 -0.77 -2.59 2.37
C VAL A 101 -0.52 -4.08 2.21
N ILE A 102 -1.48 -4.83 1.65
CA ILE A 102 -1.27 -6.24 1.34
C ILE A 102 -0.06 -6.39 0.41
N TYR A 103 0.02 -5.61 -0.67
CA TYR A 103 1.18 -5.66 -1.57
C TYR A 103 2.50 -5.25 -0.90
N THR A 104 2.50 -4.19 -0.08
CA THR A 104 3.70 -3.75 0.63
C THR A 104 4.19 -4.78 1.65
N LEU A 105 3.30 -5.55 2.28
CA LEU A 105 3.70 -6.53 3.31
C LEU A 105 3.92 -7.95 2.77
N THR A 106 3.50 -8.24 1.54
CA THR A 106 3.66 -9.57 0.92
C THR A 106 4.60 -9.50 -0.29
N LEU A 107 4.18 -8.82 -1.36
CA LEU A 107 4.88 -8.78 -2.63
C LEU A 107 6.24 -8.09 -2.51
N LEU A 108 6.30 -6.95 -1.82
CA LEU A 108 7.55 -6.20 -1.65
C LEU A 108 8.64 -7.02 -0.93
N PRO A 109 8.42 -7.64 0.25
CA PRO A 109 9.44 -8.48 0.86
C PRO A 109 9.87 -9.68 0.00
N ILE A 110 8.95 -10.29 -0.75
CA ILE A 110 9.28 -11.37 -1.71
C ILE A 110 10.24 -10.83 -2.78
N LEU A 111 9.94 -9.68 -3.38
CA LEU A 111 10.79 -9.04 -4.39
C LEU A 111 12.15 -8.65 -3.81
N LEU A 112 12.19 -8.06 -2.61
CA LEU A 112 13.43 -7.71 -1.94
C LEU A 112 14.27 -8.94 -1.60
N ASN A 113 13.65 -10.09 -1.34
CA ASN A 113 14.34 -11.35 -1.11
C ASN A 113 14.92 -11.95 -2.40
N SER A 114 14.15 -11.95 -3.50
CA SER A 114 14.56 -12.53 -4.78
C SER A 114 15.55 -11.67 -5.56
N ILE A 115 15.48 -10.35 -5.41
CA ILE A 115 16.39 -9.42 -6.08
C ILE A 115 17.67 -9.30 -5.24
N LYS A 116 18.84 -9.49 -5.87
CA LYS A 116 20.11 -9.02 -5.33
C LYS A 116 20.07 -7.50 -5.38
N LEU A 117 19.64 -6.87 -4.29
CA LEU A 117 19.80 -5.43 -4.13
C LEU A 117 21.29 -5.15 -4.27
N LYS A 118 21.67 -4.49 -5.37
CA LYS A 118 23.03 -4.01 -5.56
C LYS A 118 23.29 -3.08 -4.38
N GLU A 119 24.21 -3.45 -3.51
CA GLU A 119 24.62 -2.60 -2.40
C GLU A 119 25.16 -1.31 -3.00
N GLU A 120 24.35 -0.25 -2.97
CA GLU A 120 24.80 1.09 -3.31
C GLU A 120 25.77 1.55 -2.22
N GLY A 121 27.06 1.38 -2.50
CA GLY A 121 28.14 2.16 -1.93
C GLY A 121 28.54 1.82 -0.50
N LYS A 122 29.52 0.92 -0.36
CA LYS A 122 30.68 1.24 0.47
C LYS A 122 31.72 1.92 -0.43
N LYS A 123 31.69 3.24 -0.49
CA LYS A 123 32.90 4.04 -0.74
C LYS A 123 33.45 4.45 0.62
#